data_AF-A0AAU8IF44-F1
#
_entry.id   AF-A0AAU8IF44-F1
#
_cell.length_a   1.000
_cell.length_b   1.000
_cell.length_c   1.000
_cell.angle_alpha   90.00
_cell.angle_beta   90.00
_cell.angle_gamma   90.00
#
_symmetry.space_group_name_H-M   'P 1'
#
loop_
_entity.id
_entity.type
_entity.pdbx_description
1 polymer ?
#
loop_
_entity_poly.entity_id
_entity_poly.type
_entity_poly.pdbx_seq_one_letter_code
_entity_poly.pdbx_strand_id
1 'polypeptide(L)'
;MIYLLSLLALTLNPAVWLKYRRRKAFILTQAGRLVLGLLIVFVLSYFGLVDQTWQAFLSYGSLIWGIFLVADVTYYRTRFGTISPALGVILILFFCYLHFLYPLTITRAQYHYVAERTTVVEKDDISMDEQHIPVVPEKYARYKSEKVLGELDHVSYYELGHTSLQKIDGHLYWVTPIEYTGFFKWMNSHQVPGYIRMNAENENANASLVKSKMKYVPTAYFNEDLKRHVRSSHTRQVLFRPSFEPDESGKPYYVMAYGYYQKLRQIPDVQGVFVIDPETGRIKDYKMNAIPAFIDQAIPSNIAEQWNRWYGENVHGFWNRHFAQEDVKSPTEWSQSDEVNGVFNHKLALNWFTDFTRPKSGSGAMVGYSMLDTRTGKMIYYSGANGLINGKSAMNVAEKTFKQNKYEAGIPNLYTIYGQKTWVVPLMDTNDVLREIMLIHAKNENVYSAETDKRTLFDNYKYTVATRVASDDAAPTDQALLKELSAPVTQIYRYQDIESHQTVTQFMLKGQEKIFTVSSRQNPYTVFMRTGDQVSIQYVDTDEKILSVKKIKFTGS
;
A
#
# COMPACT_ATOMS: atom_id res chain seq x y z
N MET A 1 -11.17 10.09 34.72
CA MET A 1 -10.52 11.40 34.41
C MET A 1 -11.17 12.10 33.21
N ILE A 2 -11.35 11.45 32.05
CA ILE A 2 -11.95 12.10 30.85
C ILE A 2 -13.38 12.65 31.05
N TYR A 3 -14.20 11.99 31.87
CA TYR A 3 -15.55 12.49 32.19
C TYR A 3 -15.56 13.79 32.99
N LEU A 4 -14.45 14.22 33.60
CA LEU A 4 -14.37 15.54 34.23
C LEU A 4 -14.49 16.68 33.20
N LEU A 5 -14.23 16.39 31.92
CA LEU A 5 -14.39 17.36 30.85
C LEU A 5 -15.86 17.74 30.61
N SER A 6 -16.82 16.94 31.08
CA SER A 6 -18.23 17.33 31.04
C SER A 6 -18.53 18.55 31.91
N LEU A 7 -17.68 18.87 32.89
CA LEU A 7 -17.79 20.09 33.69
C LEU A 7 -17.59 21.35 32.85
N LEU A 8 -16.87 21.26 31.71
CA LEU A 8 -16.73 22.37 30.77
C LEU A 8 -18.04 22.68 30.02
N ALA A 9 -19.03 21.80 30.11
CA ALA A 9 -20.36 22.11 29.62
C ALA A 9 -21.11 23.09 30.53
N LEU A 10 -20.72 23.24 31.80
CA LEU A 10 -21.36 24.17 32.74
C LEU A 10 -21.03 25.62 32.41
N THR A 11 -21.86 26.56 32.89
CA THR A 11 -21.52 27.98 32.87
C THR A 11 -20.28 28.22 33.73
N LEU A 12 -19.21 28.75 33.13
CA LEU A 12 -17.93 28.92 33.84
C LEU A 12 -17.81 30.26 34.57
N ASN A 13 -18.72 31.21 34.35
CA ASN A 13 -18.69 32.54 34.98
C ASN A 13 -19.19 32.50 36.44
N PRO A 14 -18.33 32.75 37.45
CA PRO A 14 -18.72 32.70 38.86
C PRO A 14 -19.78 33.75 39.25
N ALA A 15 -19.81 34.91 38.59
CA ALA A 15 -20.80 35.95 38.86
C ALA A 15 -22.22 35.53 38.46
N VAL A 16 -22.35 34.68 37.44
CA VAL A 16 -23.64 34.07 37.07
C VAL A 16 -24.10 33.12 38.18
N TRP A 17 -23.21 32.28 38.71
CA TRP A 17 -23.53 31.39 39.82
C TRP A 17 -23.95 32.15 41.07
N LEU A 18 -23.24 33.21 41.45
CA LEU A 18 -23.61 34.03 42.62
C LEU A 18 -25.01 34.62 42.49
N LYS A 19 -25.40 35.09 41.30
CA LYS A 19 -26.71 35.71 41.04
C LYS A 19 -27.85 34.70 40.88
N TYR A 20 -27.60 33.55 40.25
CA TYR A 20 -28.65 32.62 39.82
C TYR A 20 -28.69 31.29 40.57
N ARG A 21 -27.74 30.95 41.45
CA ARG A 21 -27.69 29.66 42.19
C ARG A 21 -28.96 29.31 42.96
N ARG A 22 -29.76 30.29 43.37
CA ARG A 22 -31.03 30.06 44.10
C ARG A 22 -32.23 29.82 43.17
N ARG A 23 -32.09 30.02 41.85
CA ARG A 23 -33.19 29.82 40.89
C ARG A 23 -33.23 28.36 40.42
N LYS A 24 -34.36 27.69 40.64
CA LYS A 24 -34.58 26.29 40.20
C LYS A 24 -34.29 26.10 38.70
N ALA A 25 -34.78 27.02 37.85
CA ALA A 25 -34.55 26.96 36.41
C ALA A 25 -33.06 26.96 36.04
N PHE A 26 -32.23 27.78 36.72
CA PHE A 26 -30.79 27.83 36.47
C PHE A 26 -30.12 26.51 36.83
N ILE A 27 -30.42 25.96 38.02
CA ILE A 27 -29.88 24.66 38.45
C ILE A 27 -30.29 23.54 37.49
N LEU A 28 -31.55 23.54 37.02
CA LEU A 28 -32.04 22.56 36.05
C LEU A 28 -31.29 22.67 34.71
N THR A 29 -31.04 23.89 34.21
CA THR A 29 -30.25 24.12 33.00
C THR A 29 -28.81 23.61 33.17
N GLN A 30 -28.16 23.89 34.30
CA GLN A 30 -26.80 23.41 34.56
C GLN A 30 -26.73 21.88 34.68
N ALA A 31 -27.72 21.26 35.34
CA ALA A 31 -27.84 19.81 35.39
C ALA A 31 -28.03 19.21 33.99
N GLY A 32 -28.91 19.80 33.16
CA GLY A 32 -29.10 19.38 31.77
C GLY A 32 -27.82 19.50 30.92
N ARG A 33 -27.09 20.61 31.08
CA ARG A 33 -25.79 20.81 30.41
C ARG A 33 -24.75 19.77 30.84
N LEU A 34 -24.70 19.42 32.12
CA LEU A 34 -23.79 18.38 32.62
C LEU A 34 -24.14 17.01 32.04
N VAL A 35 -25.43 16.62 32.01
CA VAL A 35 -25.88 15.36 31.42
C VAL A 35 -25.55 15.31 29.93
N LEU A 36 -25.81 16.40 29.20
CA LEU A 36 -25.45 16.50 27.79
C LEU A 36 -23.92 16.41 27.59
N GLY A 37 -23.13 17.09 28.42
CA GLY A 37 -21.67 17.00 28.39
C GLY A 37 -21.16 15.57 28.65
N LEU A 38 -21.76 14.86 29.61
CA LEU A 38 -21.45 13.45 29.89
C LEU A 38 -21.82 12.55 28.71
N LEU A 39 -22.99 12.78 28.09
CA LEU A 39 -23.44 12.04 26.91
C LEU A 39 -22.49 12.26 25.73
N ILE A 40 -22.07 13.49 25.48
CA ILE A 40 -21.13 13.82 24.40
C ILE A 40 -19.78 13.13 24.62
N VAL A 41 -19.22 13.22 25.84
CA VAL A 41 -17.95 12.54 26.16
C VAL A 41 -18.11 11.02 26.04
N PHE A 42 -19.23 10.46 26.48
CA PHE A 42 -19.54 9.04 26.31
C PHE A 42 -19.59 8.66 24.83
N VAL A 43 -20.29 9.43 23.99
CA VAL A 43 -20.40 9.14 22.55
C VAL A 43 -19.03 9.23 21.87
N LEU A 44 -18.24 10.26 22.14
CA LEU A 44 -16.90 10.42 21.55
C LEU A 44 -15.92 9.33 21.99
N SER A 45 -15.95 8.94 23.27
CA SER A 45 -15.02 7.95 23.82
C SER A 45 -15.44 6.52 23.52
N TYR A 46 -16.73 6.21 23.62
CA TYR A 46 -17.27 4.88 23.40
C TYR A 46 -17.51 4.62 21.91
N PHE A 47 -18.34 5.39 21.23
CA PHE A 47 -18.64 5.15 19.81
C PHE A 47 -17.57 5.71 18.88
N GLY A 48 -17.08 6.92 19.14
CA GLY A 48 -16.03 7.55 18.33
C GLY A 48 -14.64 6.95 18.52
N LEU A 49 -14.42 6.21 19.62
CA LEU A 49 -13.12 5.61 19.98
C LEU A 49 -11.97 6.62 19.94
N VAL A 50 -12.27 7.88 20.26
CA VAL A 50 -11.32 9.00 20.22
C VAL A 50 -10.23 8.80 21.29
N ASP A 51 -8.99 9.05 20.91
CA ASP A 51 -7.84 9.01 21.82
C ASP A 51 -7.93 10.09 22.89
N GLN A 52 -7.52 9.76 24.11
CA GLN A 52 -7.55 10.64 25.28
C GLN A 52 -6.28 11.51 25.33
N THR A 53 -5.99 12.21 24.23
CA THR A 53 -4.88 13.17 24.13
C THR A 53 -5.38 14.61 24.25
N TRP A 54 -4.49 15.52 24.65
CA TRP A 54 -4.81 16.95 24.69
C TRP A 54 -5.08 17.51 23.27
N GLN A 55 -4.48 16.91 22.23
CA GLN A 55 -4.75 17.32 20.84
C GLN A 55 -6.16 16.91 20.42
N ALA A 56 -6.58 15.67 20.70
CA ALA A 56 -7.96 15.24 20.47
C ALA A 56 -8.96 16.13 21.24
N PHE A 57 -8.64 16.40 22.50
CA PHE A 57 -9.42 17.31 23.33
C PHE A 57 -9.60 18.69 22.69
N LEU A 58 -8.55 19.32 22.16
CA LEU A 58 -8.66 20.60 21.47
C LEU A 58 -9.40 20.50 20.14
N SER A 59 -9.06 19.51 19.30
CA SER A 59 -9.62 19.36 17.96
C SER A 59 -11.12 19.07 17.98
N TYR A 60 -11.58 18.18 18.85
CA TYR A 60 -13.00 17.82 18.94
C TYR A 60 -13.76 18.68 19.96
N GLY A 61 -13.12 19.08 21.07
CA GLY A 61 -13.78 19.79 22.16
C GLY A 61 -13.96 21.29 21.96
N SER A 62 -13.11 21.94 21.16
CA SER A 62 -13.18 23.41 20.93
C SER A 62 -14.54 23.85 20.37
N LEU A 63 -15.09 23.14 19.39
CA LEU A 63 -16.43 23.41 18.86
C LEU A 63 -17.52 23.21 19.94
N ILE A 64 -17.46 22.08 20.66
CA ILE A 64 -18.47 21.69 21.65
C ILE A 64 -18.53 22.70 22.79
N TRP A 65 -17.40 23.06 23.41
CA TRP A 65 -17.40 24.05 24.50
C TRP A 65 -17.62 25.46 23.98
N GLY A 66 -17.19 25.76 22.75
CA GLY A 66 -17.53 27.01 22.08
C GLY A 66 -19.04 27.25 22.07
N ILE A 67 -19.82 26.23 21.69
CA ILE A 67 -21.29 26.28 21.68
C ILE A 67 -21.85 26.48 23.11
N PHE A 68 -21.36 25.73 24.11
CA PHE A 68 -21.81 25.89 25.49
C PHE A 68 -21.53 27.28 26.06
N LEU A 69 -20.38 27.87 25.74
CA LEU A 69 -20.02 29.22 26.18
C LEU A 69 -20.84 30.30 25.46
N VAL A 70 -21.11 30.14 24.17
CA VAL A 70 -22.04 31.04 23.43
C VAL A 70 -23.44 31.01 24.05
N ALA A 71 -23.92 29.85 24.51
CA ALA A 71 -25.22 29.74 25.16
C ALA A 71 -25.35 30.58 26.46
N ASP A 72 -24.23 30.96 27.09
CA ASP A 72 -24.22 31.87 28.25
C ASP A 72 -24.61 33.32 27.89
N VAL A 73 -24.81 33.66 26.60
CA VAL A 73 -25.37 34.96 26.18
C VAL A 73 -26.70 35.28 26.86
N THR A 74 -27.46 34.25 27.26
CA THR A 74 -28.68 34.39 28.07
C THR A 74 -28.46 35.09 29.41
N TYR A 75 -27.23 35.13 29.92
CA TYR A 75 -26.82 35.79 31.16
C TYR A 75 -26.05 37.11 30.95
N TYR A 76 -26.11 37.73 29.77
CA TYR A 76 -25.33 38.94 29.42
C TYR A 76 -25.46 40.10 30.41
N ARG A 77 -26.61 40.22 31.10
CA ARG A 77 -26.88 41.26 32.13
C ARG A 77 -26.18 41.03 33.48
N THR A 78 -25.26 40.08 33.57
CA THR A 78 -24.44 39.84 34.77
C THR A 78 -23.07 40.49 34.65
N ARG A 79 -22.41 40.70 35.80
CA ARG A 79 -21.01 41.14 35.80
C ARG A 79 -20.19 40.11 35.00
N PHE A 80 -19.44 40.59 34.01
CA PHE A 80 -18.68 39.75 33.07
C PHE A 80 -19.54 38.79 32.22
N GLY A 81 -20.86 39.05 32.09
CA GLY A 81 -21.79 38.19 31.35
C GLY A 81 -21.50 38.09 29.84
N THR A 82 -20.77 39.04 29.27
CA THR A 82 -20.34 39.03 27.86
C THR A 82 -19.04 38.26 27.61
N ILE A 83 -18.25 37.98 28.65
CA ILE A 83 -16.94 37.31 28.49
C ILE A 83 -17.11 35.86 28.04
N SER A 84 -18.04 35.12 28.66
CA SER A 84 -18.30 33.72 28.31
C SER A 84 -18.68 33.54 26.83
N PRO A 85 -19.72 34.23 26.30
CA PRO A 85 -20.06 34.10 24.88
C PRO A 85 -18.96 34.60 23.94
N ALA A 86 -18.20 35.64 24.30
CA ALA A 86 -17.05 36.08 23.50
C ALA A 86 -15.95 35.01 23.40
N LEU A 87 -15.60 34.35 24.50
CA LEU A 87 -14.68 33.21 24.52
C LEU A 87 -15.25 32.04 23.70
N GLY A 88 -16.56 31.81 23.76
CA GLY A 88 -17.24 30.80 22.95
C GLY A 88 -17.07 31.04 21.46
N VAL A 89 -17.28 32.28 21.01
CA VAL A 89 -17.05 32.68 19.60
C VAL A 89 -15.59 32.47 19.20
N ILE A 90 -14.63 32.87 20.05
CA ILE A 90 -13.20 32.66 19.80
C ILE A 90 -12.87 31.17 19.64
N LEU A 91 -13.43 30.29 20.48
CA LEU A 91 -13.21 28.84 20.37
C LEU A 91 -13.81 28.24 19.10
N ILE A 92 -14.99 28.72 18.66
CA ILE A 92 -15.58 28.31 17.39
C ILE A 92 -14.72 28.79 16.21
N LEU A 93 -14.24 30.03 16.24
CA LEU A 93 -13.32 30.55 15.22
C LEU A 93 -11.99 29.78 15.21
N PHE A 94 -11.48 29.41 16.38
CA PHE A 94 -10.30 28.57 16.52
C PHE A 94 -10.53 27.17 15.94
N PHE A 95 -11.68 26.55 16.20
CA PHE A 95 -12.06 25.28 15.58
C PHE A 95 -12.11 25.40 14.04
N CYS A 96 -12.75 26.45 13.52
CA CYS A 96 -12.80 26.72 12.09
C CYS A 96 -11.40 26.92 11.50
N TYR A 97 -10.53 27.67 12.19
CA TYR A 97 -9.14 27.83 11.78
C TYR A 97 -8.42 26.49 11.73
N LEU A 98 -8.52 25.66 12.77
CA LEU A 98 -7.84 24.35 12.83
C LEU A 98 -8.30 23.38 11.76
N HIS A 99 -9.58 23.40 11.38
CA HIS A 99 -10.14 22.44 10.43
C HIS A 99 -10.05 22.89 8.97
N PHE A 100 -10.14 24.21 8.70
CA PHE A 100 -10.22 24.72 7.33
C PHE A 100 -8.96 25.47 6.88
N LEU A 101 -8.28 26.21 7.76
CA LEU A 101 -7.16 27.09 7.37
C LEU A 101 -5.79 26.48 7.73
N TYR A 102 -5.68 25.88 8.90
CA TYR A 102 -4.44 25.29 9.40
C TYR A 102 -3.89 24.14 8.53
N PRO A 103 -4.70 23.25 7.95
CA PRO A 103 -4.18 22.23 7.03
C PRO A 103 -3.45 22.84 5.83
N LEU A 104 -3.90 24.02 5.36
CA LEU A 104 -3.29 24.72 4.23
C LEU A 104 -1.89 25.26 4.58
N THR A 105 -1.72 25.78 5.81
CA THR A 105 -0.44 26.35 6.25
C THR A 105 0.60 25.27 6.60
N ILE A 106 0.17 24.03 6.84
CA ILE A 106 1.02 22.91 7.26
C ILE A 106 1.52 22.05 6.08
N THR A 107 1.07 22.32 4.86
CA THR A 107 1.50 21.62 3.62
C THR A 107 3.03 21.44 3.51
N ARG A 108 3.83 22.50 3.76
CA ARG A 108 5.31 22.39 3.76
C ARG A 108 5.82 21.44 4.84
N ALA A 109 5.25 21.48 6.04
CA ALA A 109 5.67 20.59 7.12
C ALA A 109 5.29 19.13 6.84
N GLN A 110 4.15 18.87 6.19
CA GLN A 110 3.78 17.55 5.69
C GLN A 110 4.79 17.02 4.67
N TYR A 111 5.19 17.86 3.71
CA TYR A 111 6.24 17.51 2.75
C TYR A 111 7.55 17.17 3.46
N HIS A 112 8.06 18.03 4.34
CA HIS A 112 9.32 17.79 5.04
C HIS A 112 9.29 16.54 5.92
N TYR A 113 8.16 16.27 6.59
CA TYR A 113 7.98 15.07 7.40
C TYR A 113 8.22 13.78 6.58
N VAL A 114 7.71 13.73 5.35
CA VAL A 114 7.94 12.56 4.48
C VAL A 114 9.31 12.62 3.83
N ALA A 115 9.75 13.79 3.35
CA ALA A 115 11.03 13.96 2.68
C ALA A 115 12.23 13.54 3.55
N GLU A 116 12.18 13.79 4.87
CA GLU A 116 13.21 13.32 5.83
C GLU A 116 13.31 11.78 5.92
N ARG A 117 12.25 11.08 5.52
CA ARG A 117 12.16 9.60 5.48
C ARG A 117 12.33 9.05 4.07
N THR A 118 12.50 9.92 3.07
CA THR A 118 12.61 9.53 1.67
C THR A 118 14.06 9.57 1.20
N THR A 119 14.53 8.45 0.64
CA THR A 119 15.78 8.40 -0.12
C THR A 119 15.45 8.47 -1.60
N VAL A 120 16.10 9.39 -2.33
CA VAL A 120 15.95 9.49 -3.79
C VAL A 120 17.06 8.69 -4.45
N VAL A 121 16.69 7.79 -5.36
CA VAL A 121 17.61 6.94 -6.10
C VAL A 121 17.31 7.05 -7.59
N GLU A 122 18.34 7.08 -8.42
CA GLU A 122 18.16 7.17 -9.87
C GLU A 122 17.75 5.81 -10.48
N LYS A 123 18.35 4.71 -10.03
CA LYS A 123 18.11 3.37 -10.56
C LYS A 123 17.80 2.38 -9.46
N ASP A 124 17.02 1.36 -9.80
CA ASP A 124 16.80 0.22 -8.91
C ASP A 124 18.09 -0.57 -8.75
N ASP A 125 18.38 -1.13 -7.58
CA ASP A 125 19.66 -1.79 -7.38
C ASP A 125 19.61 -3.28 -7.75
N ILE A 126 18.43 -3.93 -7.72
CA ILE A 126 18.35 -5.40 -7.74
C ILE A 126 17.13 -5.91 -8.54
N SER A 127 17.36 -6.84 -9.46
CA SER A 127 16.30 -7.58 -10.18
C SER A 127 15.51 -8.50 -9.25
N MET A 128 14.21 -8.61 -9.50
CA MET A 128 13.32 -9.59 -8.88
C MET A 128 13.49 -10.95 -9.57
N ASP A 129 13.36 -12.02 -8.80
CA ASP A 129 13.19 -13.40 -9.26
C ASP A 129 11.71 -13.67 -9.56
N GLU A 130 11.39 -14.27 -10.71
CA GLU A 130 10.02 -14.63 -11.07
C GLU A 130 9.32 -15.54 -10.06
N GLN A 131 10.07 -16.35 -9.30
CA GLN A 131 9.50 -17.33 -8.37
C GLN A 131 8.49 -16.67 -7.43
N HIS A 132 8.83 -15.51 -6.87
CA HIS A 132 8.02 -14.83 -5.86
C HIS A 132 7.21 -13.64 -6.40
N ILE A 133 7.04 -13.54 -7.73
CA ILE A 133 6.14 -12.55 -8.31
C ILE A 133 4.69 -13.03 -8.13
N PRO A 134 3.82 -12.26 -7.44
CA PRO A 134 2.40 -12.59 -7.34
C PRO A 134 1.73 -12.33 -8.71
N VAL A 135 1.03 -13.36 -9.20
CA VAL A 135 0.30 -13.31 -10.48
C VAL A 135 -1.21 -13.40 -10.30
N VAL A 136 -1.65 -13.84 -9.12
CA VAL A 136 -3.06 -13.88 -8.75
C VAL A 136 -3.47 -12.49 -8.26
N PRO A 137 -4.42 -11.80 -8.92
CA PRO A 137 -4.95 -10.53 -8.43
C PRO A 137 -5.85 -10.73 -7.20
N GLU A 138 -5.93 -9.71 -6.34
CA GLU A 138 -6.74 -9.72 -5.11
C GLU A 138 -8.19 -10.10 -5.38
N LYS A 139 -8.82 -9.52 -6.42
CA LYS A 139 -10.22 -9.81 -6.78
C LYS A 139 -10.46 -11.29 -7.10
N TYR A 140 -9.53 -11.93 -7.82
CA TYR A 140 -9.64 -13.36 -8.12
C TYR A 140 -9.46 -14.21 -6.86
N ALA A 141 -8.55 -13.81 -5.96
CA ALA A 141 -8.40 -14.45 -4.66
C ALA A 141 -9.64 -14.31 -3.79
N ARG A 142 -10.26 -13.13 -3.80
CA ARG A 142 -11.53 -12.86 -3.12
C ARG A 142 -12.66 -13.69 -3.72
N TYR A 143 -12.75 -13.80 -5.04
CA TYR A 143 -13.70 -14.68 -5.74
C TYR A 143 -13.57 -16.14 -5.31
N LYS A 144 -12.35 -16.70 -5.25
CA LYS A 144 -12.15 -18.06 -4.75
C LYS A 144 -12.48 -18.18 -3.25
N SER A 145 -12.20 -17.14 -2.47
CA SER A 145 -12.53 -17.11 -1.04
C SER A 145 -14.03 -17.09 -0.78
N GLU A 146 -14.83 -16.40 -1.60
CA GLU A 146 -16.30 -16.40 -1.51
C GLU A 146 -16.87 -17.80 -1.72
N LYS A 147 -16.28 -18.59 -2.63
CA LYS A 147 -16.69 -20.00 -2.82
C LYS A 147 -16.46 -20.83 -1.57
N VAL A 148 -15.28 -20.71 -0.97
CA VAL A 148 -14.94 -21.42 0.27
C VAL A 148 -15.81 -20.95 1.45
N LEU A 149 -16.12 -19.65 1.53
CA LEU A 149 -17.07 -19.12 2.51
C LEU A 149 -18.47 -19.73 2.33
N GLY A 150 -18.90 -19.94 1.08
CA GLY A 150 -20.16 -20.59 0.71
C GLY A 150 -20.32 -22.03 1.19
N GLU A 151 -19.21 -22.72 1.49
CA GLU A 151 -19.20 -24.09 2.01
C GLU A 151 -19.36 -24.17 3.54
N LEU A 152 -19.37 -23.03 4.24
CA LEU A 152 -19.49 -22.98 5.69
C LEU A 152 -20.93 -23.20 6.17
N ASP A 153 -21.04 -23.87 7.31
CA ASP A 153 -22.29 -23.89 8.08
C ASP A 153 -22.69 -22.48 8.48
N HIS A 154 -23.98 -22.17 8.37
CA HIS A 154 -24.55 -20.87 8.70
C HIS A 154 -23.89 -19.69 7.96
N VAL A 155 -23.47 -19.88 6.70
CA VAL A 155 -22.83 -18.86 5.84
C VAL A 155 -23.44 -17.45 5.96
N SER A 156 -24.77 -17.33 6.10
CA SER A 156 -25.46 -16.03 6.29
C SER A 156 -25.00 -15.21 7.51
N TYR A 157 -24.20 -15.79 8.40
CA TYR A 157 -23.68 -15.14 9.60
C TYR A 157 -22.37 -14.38 9.31
N TYR A 158 -21.73 -14.70 8.19
CA TYR A 158 -20.36 -14.35 7.93
C TYR A 158 -20.18 -13.67 6.57
N GLU A 159 -19.16 -12.84 6.50
CA GLU A 159 -18.67 -12.19 5.28
C GLU A 159 -17.14 -12.20 5.25
N LEU A 160 -16.57 -11.91 4.09
CA LEU A 160 -15.13 -11.72 3.94
C LEU A 160 -14.73 -10.31 4.39
N GLY A 161 -13.78 -10.23 5.32
CA GLY A 161 -13.11 -8.99 5.68
C GLY A 161 -12.10 -8.54 4.63
N HIS A 162 -11.20 -7.64 5.02
CA HIS A 162 -10.19 -7.08 4.12
C HIS A 162 -9.15 -8.13 3.70
N THR A 163 -8.93 -8.29 2.39
CA THR A 163 -7.93 -9.22 1.86
C THR A 163 -6.56 -8.54 1.81
N SER A 164 -5.51 -9.23 2.24
CA SER A 164 -4.16 -8.65 2.28
C SER A 164 -3.12 -9.66 1.76
N LEU A 165 -2.10 -9.15 1.09
CA LEU A 165 -0.98 -9.94 0.61
C LEU A 165 0.09 -10.06 1.70
N GLN A 166 0.49 -11.28 2.02
CA GLN A 166 1.44 -11.58 3.10
C GLN A 166 2.40 -12.68 2.69
N LYS A 167 3.58 -12.68 3.30
CA LYS A 167 4.53 -13.77 3.22
C LYS A 167 4.27 -14.72 4.39
N ILE A 168 3.97 -15.97 4.04
CA ILE A 168 3.81 -17.08 4.98
C ILE A 168 4.64 -18.25 4.46
N ASP A 169 5.54 -18.76 5.29
CA ASP A 169 6.45 -19.87 5.04
C ASP A 169 7.28 -19.67 3.75
N GLY A 170 7.77 -18.44 3.55
CA GLY A 170 8.57 -18.07 2.37
C GLY A 170 7.78 -17.90 1.07
N HIS A 171 6.45 -18.08 1.08
CA HIS A 171 5.59 -17.92 -0.08
C HIS A 171 4.57 -16.80 0.12
N LEU A 172 4.13 -16.18 -0.97
CA LEU A 172 3.12 -15.13 -0.91
C LEU A 172 1.70 -15.70 -0.93
N TYR A 173 0.87 -15.25 0.00
CA TYR A 173 -0.53 -15.62 0.14
C TYR A 173 -1.42 -14.40 0.23
N TRP A 174 -2.57 -14.46 -0.45
CA TRP A 174 -3.72 -13.64 -0.11
C TRP A 174 -4.40 -14.23 1.11
N VAL A 175 -4.57 -13.41 2.14
CA VAL A 175 -5.21 -13.78 3.40
C VAL A 175 -6.44 -12.91 3.61
N THR A 176 -7.57 -13.57 3.87
CA THR A 176 -8.87 -12.92 4.06
C THR A 176 -9.51 -13.42 5.36
N PRO A 177 -9.61 -12.59 6.41
CA PRO A 177 -10.34 -12.96 7.62
C PRO A 177 -11.82 -13.13 7.32
N ILE A 178 -12.46 -14.05 8.03
CA ILE A 178 -13.93 -14.11 8.06
C ILE A 178 -14.40 -13.15 9.15
N GLU A 179 -15.52 -12.50 8.92
CA GLU A 179 -16.08 -11.45 9.77
C GLU A 179 -17.60 -11.61 9.89
N TYR A 180 -18.24 -10.89 10.80
CA TYR A 180 -19.69 -10.96 11.01
C TYR A 180 -20.45 -10.02 10.07
N THR A 181 -21.56 -10.49 9.50
CA THR A 181 -22.45 -9.65 8.68
C THR A 181 -23.37 -8.73 9.48
N GLY A 182 -23.50 -8.92 10.80
CA GLY A 182 -24.30 -8.02 11.63
C GLY A 182 -24.60 -8.49 13.05
N PHE A 183 -25.27 -7.62 13.81
CA PHE A 183 -25.48 -7.74 15.26
C PHE A 183 -26.14 -9.06 15.70
N PHE A 184 -27.30 -9.41 15.13
CA PHE A 184 -27.99 -10.64 15.51
C PHE A 184 -27.20 -11.89 15.11
N LYS A 185 -26.39 -11.79 14.04
CA LYS A 185 -25.54 -12.88 13.57
C LYS A 185 -24.36 -13.11 14.53
N TRP A 186 -23.70 -12.03 14.93
CA TRP A 186 -22.68 -12.03 15.98
C TRP A 186 -23.22 -12.64 17.29
N MET A 187 -24.39 -12.17 17.75
CA MET A 187 -25.02 -12.65 18.98
C MET A 187 -25.37 -14.15 18.93
N ASN A 188 -25.74 -14.69 17.76
CA ASN A 188 -26.07 -16.11 17.62
C ASN A 188 -24.82 -16.99 17.45
N SER A 189 -23.84 -16.53 16.65
CA SER A 189 -22.62 -17.27 16.32
C SER A 189 -21.64 -17.36 17.50
N HIS A 190 -21.49 -16.28 18.28
CA HIS A 190 -20.50 -16.08 19.34
C HIS A 190 -19.02 -16.13 18.89
N GLN A 191 -18.66 -16.82 17.80
CA GLN A 191 -17.28 -16.93 17.29
C GLN A 191 -17.22 -17.08 15.77
N VAL A 192 -16.30 -16.36 15.13
CA VAL A 192 -15.98 -16.53 13.71
C VAL A 192 -15.15 -17.81 13.51
N PRO A 193 -15.37 -18.57 12.42
CA PRO A 193 -14.77 -19.89 12.20
C PRO A 193 -13.30 -19.89 11.76
N GLY A 194 -12.73 -18.76 11.36
CA GLY A 194 -11.32 -18.64 10.99
C GLY A 194 -11.11 -17.67 9.84
N TYR A 195 -10.18 -17.99 8.95
CA TYR A 195 -9.85 -17.17 7.80
C TYR A 195 -9.56 -18.03 6.58
N ILE A 196 -9.56 -17.41 5.41
CA ILE A 196 -9.28 -18.08 4.15
C ILE A 196 -7.93 -17.59 3.63
N ARG A 197 -7.13 -18.53 3.11
CA ARG A 197 -5.87 -18.21 2.43
C ARG A 197 -5.84 -18.79 1.03
N MET A 198 -5.22 -18.07 0.11
CA MET A 198 -4.96 -18.50 -1.27
C MET A 198 -3.54 -18.14 -1.66
N ASN A 199 -2.83 -19.06 -2.31
CA ASN A 199 -1.48 -18.78 -2.81
C ASN A 199 -1.54 -17.69 -3.89
N ALA A 200 -0.74 -16.64 -3.75
CA ALA A 200 -0.71 -15.49 -4.66
C ALA A 200 0.23 -15.69 -5.87
N GLU A 201 1.14 -16.66 -5.77
CA GLU A 201 2.17 -17.00 -6.76
C GLU A 201 1.70 -18.06 -7.77
N ASN A 202 0.61 -18.78 -7.49
CA ASN A 202 0.11 -19.90 -8.29
C ASN A 202 -1.39 -19.75 -8.59
N GLU A 203 -1.69 -19.42 -9.85
CA GLU A 203 -3.04 -19.25 -10.41
C GLU A 203 -3.94 -20.49 -10.27
N ASN A 204 -3.34 -21.68 -10.28
CA ASN A 204 -4.03 -22.96 -10.19
C ASN A 204 -4.33 -23.39 -8.75
N ALA A 205 -3.74 -22.72 -7.75
CA ALA A 205 -3.99 -23.04 -6.34
C ALA A 205 -5.43 -22.73 -5.93
N ASN A 206 -6.02 -23.58 -5.08
CA ASN A 206 -7.32 -23.33 -4.49
C ASN A 206 -7.21 -22.48 -3.22
N ALA A 207 -8.25 -21.70 -2.94
CA ALA A 207 -8.43 -21.10 -1.63
C ALA A 207 -8.70 -22.19 -0.59
N SER A 208 -8.24 -21.99 0.64
CA SER A 208 -8.40 -22.96 1.74
C SER A 208 -8.79 -22.26 3.03
N LEU A 209 -9.73 -22.85 3.76
CA LEU A 209 -10.14 -22.41 5.08
C LEU A 209 -9.12 -22.87 6.13
N VAL A 210 -8.57 -21.91 6.88
CA VAL A 210 -7.82 -22.17 8.10
C VAL A 210 -8.75 -21.97 9.29
N LYS A 211 -9.13 -23.08 9.92
CA LYS A 211 -10.06 -23.08 11.05
C LYS A 211 -9.37 -22.51 12.29
N SER A 212 -9.93 -21.44 12.84
CA SER A 212 -9.51 -20.87 14.12
C SER A 212 -10.66 -20.11 14.75
N LYS A 213 -10.87 -20.29 16.05
CA LYS A 213 -11.93 -19.57 16.76
C LYS A 213 -11.50 -18.13 16.95
N MET A 214 -12.26 -17.18 16.41
CA MET A 214 -11.97 -15.76 16.54
C MET A 214 -13.16 -15.04 17.17
N LYS A 215 -12.91 -14.42 18.31
CA LYS A 215 -13.90 -13.69 19.11
C LYS A 215 -13.75 -12.18 18.95
N TYR A 216 -12.50 -11.71 18.99
CA TYR A 216 -12.16 -10.30 18.85
C TYR A 216 -11.87 -9.96 17.39
N VAL A 217 -12.88 -9.48 16.67
CA VAL A 217 -12.81 -9.15 15.24
C VAL A 217 -13.36 -7.72 14.99
N PRO A 218 -13.01 -7.05 13.89
CA PRO A 218 -13.46 -5.67 13.60
C PRO A 218 -14.98 -5.48 13.59
N THR A 219 -15.74 -6.48 13.14
CA THR A 219 -17.20 -6.49 13.02
C THR A 219 -17.94 -7.01 14.25
N ALA A 220 -17.22 -7.43 15.30
CA ALA A 220 -17.85 -7.79 16.57
C ALA A 220 -18.36 -6.54 17.31
N TYR A 221 -19.21 -6.75 18.32
CA TYR A 221 -19.87 -5.66 19.03
C TYR A 221 -19.38 -5.52 20.47
N PHE A 222 -19.61 -4.34 21.04
CA PHE A 222 -19.22 -3.98 22.40
C PHE A 222 -17.73 -4.29 22.64
N ASN A 223 -17.35 -4.92 23.75
CA ASN A 223 -15.96 -5.17 24.09
C ASN A 223 -15.29 -6.25 23.21
N GLU A 224 -16.02 -6.94 22.36
CA GLU A 224 -15.46 -7.90 21.39
C GLU A 224 -15.06 -7.21 20.08
N ASP A 225 -15.57 -6.00 19.82
CA ASP A 225 -15.06 -5.10 18.78
C ASP A 225 -13.55 -4.92 18.98
N LEU A 226 -12.77 -5.36 17.99
CA LEU A 226 -11.31 -5.37 18.06
C LEU A 226 -10.71 -4.01 18.44
N LYS A 227 -11.19 -2.92 17.83
CA LYS A 227 -10.65 -1.58 18.06
C LYS A 227 -11.05 -1.06 19.44
N ARG A 228 -12.28 -1.35 19.88
CA ARG A 228 -12.76 -0.99 21.22
C ARG A 228 -12.01 -1.74 22.31
N HIS A 229 -11.78 -3.03 22.10
CA HIS A 229 -11.01 -3.86 23.01
C HIS A 229 -9.61 -3.28 23.25
N VAL A 230 -8.91 -2.90 22.17
CA VAL A 230 -7.60 -2.22 22.26
C VAL A 230 -7.74 -0.86 22.95
N ARG A 231 -8.73 -0.04 22.55
CA ARG A 231 -8.98 1.29 23.14
C ARG A 231 -9.25 1.25 24.64
N SER A 232 -9.85 0.18 25.16
CA SER A 232 -10.18 0.03 26.59
C SER A 232 -8.95 0.04 27.49
N SER A 233 -7.82 -0.51 27.00
CA SER A 233 -6.53 -0.57 27.70
C SER A 233 -5.52 0.48 27.22
N HIS A 234 -5.66 0.96 25.97
CA HIS A 234 -4.74 1.91 25.33
C HIS A 234 -5.47 3.21 24.98
N THR A 235 -5.68 4.04 25.99
CA THR A 235 -6.53 5.23 25.87
C THR A 235 -5.86 6.40 25.16
N ARG A 236 -4.53 6.49 25.14
CA ARG A 236 -3.80 7.69 24.65
C ARG A 236 -3.31 7.58 23.21
N GLN A 237 -3.03 6.37 22.73
CA GLN A 237 -2.49 6.16 21.39
C GLN A 237 -3.57 6.39 20.33
N VAL A 238 -3.19 6.93 19.19
CA VAL A 238 -4.05 6.94 18.00
C VAL A 238 -4.02 5.53 17.43
N LEU A 239 -5.21 4.95 17.19
CA LEU A 239 -5.35 3.60 16.63
C LEU A 239 -5.70 3.70 15.15
N PHE A 240 -4.86 3.13 14.30
CA PHE A 240 -5.08 3.08 12.85
C PHE A 240 -5.87 1.82 12.46
N ARG A 241 -6.07 1.63 11.14
CA ARG A 241 -6.77 0.45 10.62
C ARG A 241 -5.97 -0.83 10.95
N PRO A 242 -6.63 -1.89 11.43
CA PRO A 242 -5.97 -3.17 11.64
C PRO A 242 -5.71 -3.88 10.31
N SER A 243 -4.60 -4.61 10.23
CA SER A 243 -4.37 -5.68 9.25
C SER A 243 -4.56 -7.04 9.93
N PHE A 244 -4.93 -8.06 9.18
CA PHE A 244 -5.08 -9.42 9.68
C PHE A 244 -3.89 -10.24 9.24
N GLU A 245 -3.00 -10.64 10.15
CA GLU A 245 -1.72 -11.27 9.82
C GLU A 245 -1.50 -12.57 10.62
N PRO A 246 -1.79 -13.74 10.02
CA PRO A 246 -1.42 -15.02 10.60
C PRO A 246 0.10 -15.17 10.70
N ASP A 247 0.56 -15.86 11.75
CA ASP A 247 1.96 -16.26 11.81
C ASP A 247 2.28 -17.45 10.88
N GLU A 248 3.55 -17.83 10.83
CA GLU A 248 4.06 -18.93 10.00
C GLU A 248 3.40 -20.30 10.32
N SER A 249 2.83 -20.46 11.53
CA SER A 249 2.10 -21.67 11.92
C SER A 249 0.62 -21.65 11.50
N GLY A 250 0.15 -20.53 10.92
CA GLY A 250 -1.24 -20.30 10.58
C GLY A 250 -2.09 -19.83 11.76
N LYS A 251 -1.48 -19.42 12.88
CA LYS A 251 -2.23 -18.85 14.00
C LYS A 251 -2.59 -17.40 13.68
N PRO A 252 -3.88 -17.02 13.76
CA PRO A 252 -4.31 -15.69 13.33
C PRO A 252 -3.95 -14.61 14.35
N TYR A 253 -3.58 -13.43 13.85
CA TYR A 253 -3.49 -12.20 14.64
C TYR A 253 -4.13 -11.04 13.90
N TYR A 254 -4.64 -10.06 14.64
CA TYR A 254 -4.84 -8.72 14.09
C TYR A 254 -3.69 -7.84 14.53
N VAL A 255 -3.12 -7.11 13.58
CA VAL A 255 -2.03 -6.14 13.78
C VAL A 255 -2.62 -4.74 13.63
N MET A 256 -2.71 -4.01 14.73
CA MET A 256 -3.25 -2.65 14.75
C MET A 256 -2.11 -1.65 14.95
N ALA A 257 -1.76 -0.92 13.89
CA ALA A 257 -0.79 0.15 14.01
C ALA A 257 -1.28 1.23 14.99
N TYR A 258 -0.35 1.78 15.77
CA TYR A 258 -0.61 2.87 16.69
C TYR A 258 0.40 4.00 16.55
N GLY A 259 0.01 5.19 16.98
CA GLY A 259 0.88 6.36 16.89
C GLY A 259 0.38 7.57 17.64
N TYR A 260 0.94 8.72 17.28
CA TYR A 260 0.52 10.03 17.78
C TYR A 260 0.43 11.01 16.63
N TYR A 261 -0.37 12.05 16.84
CA TYR A 261 -0.38 13.17 15.91
C TYR A 261 0.68 14.20 16.27
N GLN A 262 1.35 14.72 15.25
CA GLN A 262 2.11 15.96 15.30
C GLN A 262 1.28 17.12 14.71
N LYS A 263 1.68 18.36 15.01
CA LYS A 263 1.05 19.59 14.49
C LYS A 263 -0.47 19.56 14.63
N LEU A 264 -1.02 19.43 15.85
CA LEU A 264 -2.46 19.48 16.13
C LEU A 264 -3.32 18.58 15.22
N ARG A 265 -2.98 17.30 15.15
CA ARG A 265 -3.68 16.28 14.34
C ARG A 265 -3.55 16.39 12.82
N GLN A 266 -2.56 17.12 12.32
CA GLN A 266 -2.32 17.26 10.87
C GLN A 266 -1.32 16.26 10.30
N ILE A 267 -0.51 15.62 11.14
CA ILE A 267 0.52 14.64 10.72
C ILE A 267 0.43 13.40 11.63
N PRO A 268 -0.07 12.25 11.15
CA PRO A 268 -0.03 11.00 11.91
C PRO A 268 1.37 10.39 11.83
N ASP A 269 1.93 10.10 13.00
CA ASP A 269 3.25 9.49 13.17
C ASP A 269 3.10 8.12 13.81
N VAL A 270 3.38 7.06 13.04
CA VAL A 270 3.26 5.66 13.44
C VAL A 270 4.45 5.28 14.31
N GLN A 271 4.19 4.70 15.48
CA GLN A 271 5.20 4.43 16.51
C GLN A 271 5.37 2.93 16.81
N GLY A 272 4.42 2.11 16.39
CA GLY A 272 4.46 0.66 16.58
C GLY A 272 3.14 0.01 16.23
N VAL A 273 2.98 -1.24 16.66
CA VAL A 273 1.79 -2.06 16.44
C VAL A 273 1.35 -2.75 17.72
N PHE A 274 0.05 -2.85 17.91
CA PHE A 274 -0.56 -3.80 18.83
C PHE A 274 -0.86 -5.08 18.08
N VAL A 275 -0.38 -6.21 18.59
CA VAL A 275 -0.68 -7.54 18.07
C VAL A 275 -1.73 -8.16 18.98
N ILE A 276 -2.89 -8.44 18.42
CA ILE A 276 -4.05 -8.95 19.13
C ILE A 276 -4.29 -10.40 18.72
N ASP A 277 -4.31 -11.27 19.71
CA ASP A 277 -4.77 -12.65 19.56
C ASP A 277 -6.32 -12.63 19.52
N PRO A 278 -6.96 -12.96 18.38
CA PRO A 278 -8.41 -12.81 18.22
C PRO A 278 -9.21 -13.85 19.01
N GLU A 279 -8.61 -14.93 19.49
CA GLU A 279 -9.29 -15.91 20.33
C GLU A 279 -9.37 -15.43 21.78
N THR A 280 -8.23 -15.00 22.32
CA THR A 280 -8.08 -14.67 23.75
C THR A 280 -8.25 -13.19 24.06
N GLY A 281 -8.12 -12.31 23.07
CA GLY A 281 -8.07 -10.86 23.25
C GLY A 281 -6.76 -10.37 23.87
N ARG A 282 -5.73 -11.21 23.96
CA ARG A 282 -4.43 -10.77 24.51
C ARG A 282 -3.77 -9.79 23.55
N ILE A 283 -3.34 -8.65 24.08
CA ILE A 283 -2.66 -7.59 23.34
C ILE A 283 -1.17 -7.61 23.70
N LYS A 284 -0.30 -7.60 22.68
CA LYS A 284 1.14 -7.35 22.82
C LYS A 284 1.51 -6.06 22.09
N ASP A 285 2.30 -5.21 22.74
CA ASP A 285 2.78 -3.95 22.20
C ASP A 285 4.21 -4.14 21.64
N TYR A 286 4.41 -3.75 20.38
CA TYR A 286 5.71 -3.72 19.73
C TYR A 286 5.98 -2.34 19.11
N LYS A 287 7.12 -1.74 19.45
CA LYS A 287 7.64 -0.55 18.77
C LYS A 287 8.14 -0.91 17.37
N MET A 288 8.23 0.07 16.48
CA MET A 288 8.68 -0.11 15.08
C MET A 288 9.98 -0.93 14.92
N ASN A 289 10.95 -0.77 15.83
CA ASN A 289 12.24 -1.47 15.78
C ASN A 289 12.23 -2.89 16.38
N ALA A 290 11.10 -3.34 16.92
CA ALA A 290 10.96 -4.62 17.62
C ALA A 290 9.79 -5.46 17.09
N ILE A 291 9.30 -5.14 15.89
CA ILE A 291 8.18 -5.83 15.27
C ILE A 291 8.58 -7.28 14.91
N PRO A 292 7.83 -8.30 15.34
CA PRO A 292 8.03 -9.69 14.97
C PRO A 292 8.17 -9.92 13.45
N ALA A 293 8.93 -10.93 13.05
CA ALA A 293 9.25 -11.17 11.63
C ALA A 293 8.04 -11.52 10.76
N PHE A 294 7.02 -12.19 11.32
CA PHE A 294 5.80 -12.58 10.61
C PHE A 294 4.87 -11.40 10.28
N ILE A 295 5.13 -10.20 10.83
CA ILE A 295 4.30 -9.03 10.59
C ILE A 295 4.83 -8.28 9.37
N ASP A 296 4.17 -8.40 8.24
CA ASP A 296 4.49 -7.67 7.03
C ASP A 296 3.92 -6.25 7.05
N GLN A 297 2.72 -6.00 7.59
CA GLN A 297 2.00 -4.74 7.40
C GLN A 297 1.92 -3.88 8.68
N ALA A 298 3.05 -3.27 9.08
CA ALA A 298 3.06 -2.36 10.24
C ALA A 298 2.53 -0.94 9.92
N ILE A 299 2.75 -0.44 8.71
CA ILE A 299 2.21 0.85 8.23
C ILE A 299 0.99 0.57 7.36
N PRO A 300 -0.20 1.10 7.71
CA PRO A 300 -1.40 0.94 6.89
C PRO A 300 -1.29 1.62 5.52
N SER A 301 -1.93 1.03 4.51
CA SER A 301 -2.01 1.54 3.13
C SER A 301 -2.50 2.99 3.06
N ASN A 302 -3.53 3.34 3.83
CA ASN A 302 -4.08 4.70 3.85
C ASN A 302 -3.10 5.76 4.42
N ILE A 303 -2.16 5.36 5.29
CA ILE A 303 -1.10 6.25 5.78
C ILE A 303 -0.01 6.39 4.72
N ALA A 304 0.34 5.28 4.06
CA ALA A 304 1.29 5.25 2.97
C ALA A 304 0.84 6.09 1.77
N GLU A 305 -0.44 6.00 1.38
CA GLU A 305 -1.05 6.82 0.33
C GLU A 305 -0.96 8.31 0.68
N GLN A 306 -1.33 8.67 1.92
CA GLN A 306 -1.23 10.04 2.41
C GLN A 306 0.22 10.56 2.37
N TRP A 307 1.21 9.75 2.77
CA TRP A 307 2.62 10.14 2.71
C TRP A 307 3.11 10.33 1.27
N ASN A 308 2.73 9.44 0.35
CA ASN A 308 3.03 9.59 -1.07
C ASN A 308 2.42 10.88 -1.65
N ARG A 309 1.16 11.17 -1.31
CA ARG A 309 0.49 12.41 -1.70
C ARG A 309 1.21 13.64 -1.16
N TRP A 310 1.66 13.62 0.09
CA TRP A 310 2.41 14.75 0.67
C TRP A 310 3.78 14.93 0.03
N TYR A 311 4.51 13.85 -0.21
CA TYR A 311 5.82 13.91 -0.86
C TYR A 311 5.72 14.43 -2.30
N GLY A 312 4.66 14.04 -3.02
CA GLY A 312 4.45 14.43 -4.40
C GLY A 312 3.81 15.81 -4.59
N GLU A 313 2.69 16.05 -3.90
CA GLU A 313 1.83 17.22 -4.17
C GLU A 313 2.16 18.44 -3.30
N ASN A 314 2.68 18.25 -2.09
CA ASN A 314 2.92 19.37 -1.16
C ASN A 314 4.32 20.00 -1.31
N VAL A 315 5.09 19.61 -2.32
CA VAL A 315 6.38 20.23 -2.65
C VAL A 315 6.20 21.75 -2.82
N HIS A 316 7.10 22.52 -2.19
CA HIS A 316 7.08 23.99 -2.11
C HIS A 316 5.85 24.62 -1.39
N GLY A 317 4.90 23.81 -0.91
CA GLY A 317 3.75 24.20 -0.09
C GLY A 317 2.46 24.47 -0.87
N PHE A 318 1.44 24.92 -0.15
CA PHE A 318 0.05 25.07 -0.63
C PHE A 318 -0.09 25.86 -1.93
N TRP A 319 0.52 27.04 -2.03
CA TRP A 319 0.40 27.87 -3.23
C TRP A 319 1.01 27.19 -4.46
N ASN A 320 2.09 26.42 -4.27
CA ASN A 320 2.68 25.67 -5.37
C ASN A 320 1.77 24.52 -5.82
N ARG A 321 1.27 23.72 -4.87
CA ARG A 321 0.35 22.60 -5.14
C ARG A 321 -0.83 22.98 -6.04
N HIS A 322 -1.41 24.16 -5.80
CA HIS A 322 -2.64 24.59 -6.48
C HIS A 322 -2.44 25.49 -7.69
N PHE A 323 -1.37 26.30 -7.74
CA PHE A 323 -1.22 27.35 -8.75
C PHE A 323 0.00 27.15 -9.64
N ALA A 324 1.21 27.17 -9.07
CA ALA A 324 2.44 27.11 -9.87
C ALA A 324 2.80 25.71 -10.38
N GLN A 325 2.47 24.68 -9.58
CA GLN A 325 2.70 23.26 -9.86
C GLN A 325 4.16 22.91 -10.24
N GLU A 326 5.12 23.66 -9.72
CA GLU A 326 6.56 23.41 -9.87
C GLU A 326 6.97 22.15 -9.10
N ASP A 327 7.65 21.21 -9.75
CA ASP A 327 8.10 19.91 -9.19
C ASP A 327 7.00 19.01 -8.60
N VAL A 328 5.73 19.41 -8.73
CA VAL A 328 4.57 18.66 -8.24
C VAL A 328 4.45 17.39 -9.06
N LYS A 329 4.24 16.28 -8.35
CA LYS A 329 3.99 14.96 -8.92
C LYS A 329 2.84 14.30 -8.18
N SER A 330 1.90 13.71 -8.91
CA SER A 330 0.69 13.13 -8.35
C SER A 330 0.77 11.60 -8.39
N PRO A 331 0.49 10.89 -7.28
CA PRO A 331 0.31 9.44 -7.32
C PRO A 331 -0.72 9.05 -8.38
N THR A 332 -0.48 7.94 -9.08
CA THR A 332 -1.40 7.43 -10.10
C THR A 332 -2.63 6.85 -9.44
N GLU A 333 -3.80 7.33 -9.84
CA GLU A 333 -5.08 6.74 -9.45
C GLU A 333 -5.40 5.56 -10.38
N TRP A 334 -5.36 4.36 -9.82
CA TRP A 334 -5.78 3.14 -10.53
C TRP A 334 -7.29 2.96 -10.34
N SER A 335 -8.01 2.59 -11.39
CA SER A 335 -9.49 2.56 -11.43
C SER A 335 -10.15 1.65 -10.38
N GLN A 336 -9.37 0.83 -9.68
CA GLN A 336 -9.83 -0.20 -8.75
C GLN A 336 -9.38 0.02 -7.31
N SER A 337 -8.56 1.04 -7.02
CA SER A 337 -8.11 1.36 -5.66
C SER A 337 -7.62 2.82 -5.59
N ASP A 338 -8.13 3.56 -4.61
CA ASP A 338 -7.58 4.88 -4.22
C ASP A 338 -6.32 4.73 -3.36
N GLU A 339 -5.99 3.51 -2.93
CA GLU A 339 -4.85 3.22 -2.05
C GLU A 339 -3.64 2.66 -2.83
N VAL A 340 -2.45 2.78 -2.21
CA VAL A 340 -1.19 2.18 -2.66
C VAL A 340 -1.28 0.66 -2.85
N ASN A 341 -0.45 0.10 -3.73
CA ASN A 341 -0.44 -1.33 -4.00
C ASN A 341 0.64 -2.04 -3.17
N GLY A 342 0.35 -3.26 -2.68
CA GLY A 342 1.30 -4.07 -1.93
C GLY A 342 2.23 -4.85 -2.86
N VAL A 343 3.53 -4.55 -2.83
CA VAL A 343 4.55 -5.18 -3.66
C VAL A 343 5.67 -5.73 -2.78
N PHE A 344 6.02 -7.00 -2.95
CA PHE A 344 7.18 -7.58 -2.28
C PHE A 344 8.45 -7.24 -3.06
N ASN A 345 9.54 -6.93 -2.38
CA ASN A 345 10.85 -6.76 -3.02
C ASN A 345 11.61 -8.10 -3.07
N HIS A 346 12.81 -8.11 -3.66
CA HIS A 346 13.66 -9.30 -3.79
C HIS A 346 14.06 -9.96 -2.44
N LYS A 347 13.86 -9.28 -1.30
CA LYS A 347 14.09 -9.83 0.04
C LYS A 347 12.79 -10.35 0.69
N LEU A 348 11.71 -10.42 -0.08
CA LEU A 348 10.36 -10.72 0.40
C LEU A 348 9.95 -9.82 1.59
N ALA A 349 10.26 -8.52 1.46
CA ALA A 349 9.71 -7.49 2.33
C ALA A 349 8.60 -6.74 1.59
N LEU A 350 7.44 -6.62 2.24
CA LEU A 350 6.30 -5.87 1.72
C LEU A 350 6.65 -4.37 1.64
N ASN A 351 6.31 -3.76 0.51
CA ASN A 351 6.43 -2.33 0.27
C ASN A 351 5.10 -1.82 -0.29
N TRP A 352 4.70 -0.62 0.12
CA TRP A 352 3.65 0.11 -0.55
C TRP A 352 4.21 0.81 -1.78
N PHE A 353 3.76 0.37 -2.94
CA PHE A 353 4.14 0.87 -4.25
C PHE A 353 3.11 1.87 -4.77
N THR A 354 3.60 2.94 -5.41
CA THR A 354 2.81 3.79 -6.29
C THR A 354 3.73 4.50 -7.29
N ASP A 355 3.28 4.62 -8.54
CA ASP A 355 3.92 5.42 -9.56
C ASP A 355 3.32 6.83 -9.61
N PHE A 356 4.13 7.82 -9.98
CA PHE A 356 3.75 9.22 -10.01
C PHE A 356 3.65 9.73 -11.44
N THR A 357 2.69 10.61 -11.71
CA THR A 357 2.50 11.29 -12.99
C THR A 357 2.59 12.80 -12.82
N ARG A 358 2.69 13.53 -13.94
CA ARG A 358 2.60 14.99 -13.92
C ARG A 358 1.16 15.43 -13.62
N PRO A 359 0.95 16.47 -12.80
CA PRO A 359 -0.37 17.03 -12.55
C PRO A 359 -1.09 17.35 -13.85
N LYS A 360 -2.35 16.92 -13.96
CA LYS A 360 -3.24 17.18 -15.11
C LYS A 360 -2.72 16.69 -16.47
N SER A 361 -1.65 15.90 -16.51
CA SER A 361 -1.25 15.29 -17.77
C SER A 361 -2.11 14.05 -18.01
N GLY A 362 -2.88 14.02 -19.10
CA GLY A 362 -3.37 12.75 -19.66
C GLY A 362 -2.23 11.90 -20.26
N SER A 363 -1.00 12.13 -19.81
CA SER A 363 0.22 11.52 -20.30
C SER A 363 0.26 10.09 -19.79
N GLY A 364 0.50 9.15 -20.69
CA GLY A 364 0.66 7.75 -20.33
C GLY A 364 1.97 7.42 -19.60
N ALA A 365 2.81 8.42 -19.31
CA ALA A 365 4.13 8.26 -18.72
C ALA A 365 4.18 8.66 -17.24
N MET A 366 4.97 7.92 -16.47
CA MET A 366 5.33 8.25 -15.10
C MET A 366 6.54 9.20 -15.05
N VAL A 367 6.67 9.95 -13.96
CA VAL A 367 7.85 10.77 -13.61
C VAL A 367 8.76 10.10 -12.59
N GLY A 368 8.33 8.95 -12.06
CA GLY A 368 9.02 8.17 -11.04
C GLY A 368 8.03 7.29 -10.29
N TYR A 369 8.52 6.46 -9.38
CA TYR A 369 7.68 5.66 -8.48
C TYR A 369 8.30 5.59 -7.09
N SER A 370 7.50 5.25 -6.08
CA SER A 370 7.98 5.03 -4.72
C SER A 370 7.76 3.61 -4.26
N MET A 371 8.61 3.18 -3.34
CA MET A 371 8.43 1.99 -2.51
C MET A 371 8.59 2.42 -1.06
N LEU A 372 7.51 2.30 -0.27
CA LEU A 372 7.54 2.56 1.16
C LEU A 372 7.58 1.25 1.92
N ASP A 373 8.68 0.98 2.60
CA ASP A 373 8.84 -0.20 3.44
C ASP A 373 7.85 -0.14 4.59
N THR A 374 6.96 -1.14 4.64
CA THR A 374 5.81 -1.17 5.56
C THR A 374 6.22 -1.35 7.01
N ARG A 375 7.41 -1.89 7.29
CA ARG A 375 7.91 -2.19 8.63
C ARG A 375 8.75 -1.07 9.22
N THR A 376 9.49 -0.35 8.38
CA THR A 376 10.43 0.69 8.80
C THR A 376 9.90 2.11 8.57
N GLY A 377 8.96 2.29 7.64
CA GLY A 377 8.45 3.60 7.23
C GLY A 377 9.44 4.44 6.43
N LYS A 378 10.50 3.82 5.90
CA LYS A 378 11.42 4.45 4.97
C LYS A 378 10.87 4.36 3.55
N MET A 379 10.85 5.49 2.86
CA MET A 379 10.43 5.58 1.47
C MET A 379 11.66 5.65 0.57
N ILE A 380 11.64 4.92 -0.55
CA ILE A 380 12.59 5.11 -1.64
C ILE A 380 11.81 5.66 -2.82
N TYR A 381 12.25 6.79 -3.37
CA TYR A 381 11.70 7.37 -4.59
C TYR A 381 12.68 7.17 -5.75
N TYR A 382 12.22 6.51 -6.81
CA TYR A 382 13.01 6.19 -7.99
C TYR A 382 12.75 7.22 -9.09
N SER A 383 13.71 8.10 -9.33
CA SER A 383 13.59 9.21 -10.29
C SER A 383 13.95 8.82 -11.73
N GLY A 384 14.79 7.80 -11.95
CA GLY A 384 15.20 7.37 -13.29
C GLY A 384 14.15 6.53 -14.04
N ALA A 385 12.94 6.38 -13.49
CA ALA A 385 11.78 5.83 -14.18
C ALA A 385 11.00 6.89 -14.98
N ASN A 386 11.48 8.15 -15.01
CA ASN A 386 10.87 9.21 -15.77
C ASN A 386 10.79 8.86 -17.27
N GLY A 387 9.60 8.99 -17.85
CA GLY A 387 9.33 8.67 -19.25
C GLY A 387 8.91 7.22 -19.51
N LEU A 388 9.00 6.33 -18.52
CA LEU A 388 8.39 5.00 -18.60
C LEU A 388 6.86 5.12 -18.51
N ILE A 389 6.13 4.13 -19.00
CA ILE A 389 4.67 4.13 -18.91
C ILE A 389 4.20 3.92 -17.48
N ASN A 390 3.15 4.65 -17.09
CA ASN A 390 2.51 4.50 -15.79
C ASN A 390 1.64 3.22 -15.72
N GLY A 391 1.26 2.80 -14.53
CA GLY A 391 0.49 1.57 -14.30
C GLY A 391 -0.86 1.60 -15.04
N LYS A 392 -1.52 2.76 -15.08
CA LYS A 392 -2.77 2.95 -15.82
C LYS A 392 -2.60 2.72 -17.34
N SER A 393 -1.49 3.17 -17.92
CA SER A 393 -1.15 2.89 -19.32
C SER A 393 -0.89 1.41 -19.56
N ALA A 394 -0.17 0.73 -18.67
CA ALA A 394 0.06 -0.70 -18.76
C ALA A 394 -1.27 -1.49 -18.73
N MET A 395 -2.20 -1.13 -17.83
CA MET A 395 -3.55 -1.67 -17.81
C MET A 395 -4.28 -1.43 -19.14
N ASN A 396 -4.23 -0.21 -19.67
CA ASN A 396 -4.87 0.11 -20.95
C ASN A 396 -4.29 -0.69 -22.12
N VAL A 397 -2.98 -0.97 -22.14
CA VAL A 397 -2.34 -1.82 -23.15
C VAL A 397 -2.90 -3.24 -23.04
N ALA A 398 -2.97 -3.78 -21.82
CA ALA A 398 -3.51 -5.12 -21.58
C ALA A 398 -4.97 -5.28 -22.02
N GLU A 399 -5.84 -4.35 -21.62
CA GLU A 399 -7.26 -4.36 -21.97
C GLU A 399 -7.49 -4.19 -23.49
N LYS A 400 -6.67 -3.36 -24.16
CA LYS A 400 -6.75 -3.19 -25.62
C LYS A 400 -6.36 -4.46 -26.38
N THR A 401 -5.36 -5.19 -25.90
CA THR A 401 -4.94 -6.47 -26.49
C THR A 401 -6.08 -7.49 -26.48
N PHE A 402 -6.86 -7.54 -25.40
CA PHE A 402 -7.98 -8.47 -25.21
C PHE A 402 -9.37 -7.80 -25.29
N LYS A 403 -9.49 -6.74 -26.09
CA LYS A 403 -10.71 -5.93 -26.16
C LYS A 403 -11.96 -6.74 -26.53
N GLN A 404 -11.81 -7.76 -27.36
CA GLN A 404 -12.92 -8.62 -27.79
C GLN A 404 -13.45 -9.48 -26.64
N ASN A 405 -12.57 -9.91 -25.75
CA ASN A 405 -12.90 -10.73 -24.59
C ASN A 405 -13.54 -9.93 -23.45
N LYS A 406 -13.41 -8.59 -23.50
CA LYS A 406 -13.84 -7.67 -22.43
C LYS A 406 -13.20 -8.01 -21.08
N TYR A 407 -11.91 -8.34 -21.11
CA TYR A 407 -11.15 -8.51 -19.88
C TYR A 407 -10.84 -7.16 -19.26
N GLU A 408 -10.86 -7.13 -17.92
CA GLU A 408 -10.51 -5.99 -17.10
C GLU A 408 -9.14 -6.22 -16.47
N ALA A 409 -8.25 -5.23 -16.56
CA ALA A 409 -6.94 -5.34 -15.93
C ALA A 409 -7.07 -5.20 -14.41
N GLY A 410 -6.39 -6.05 -13.66
CA GLY A 410 -6.14 -5.83 -12.23
C GLY A 410 -5.06 -4.78 -12.00
N ILE A 411 -4.85 -4.42 -10.74
CA ILE A 411 -3.78 -3.50 -10.34
C ILE A 411 -2.42 -4.10 -10.77
N PRO A 412 -1.60 -3.39 -11.57
CA PRO A 412 -0.36 -3.93 -12.10
C PRO A 412 0.80 -3.79 -11.11
N ASN A 413 1.75 -4.72 -11.17
CA ASN A 413 2.97 -4.68 -10.37
C ASN A 413 4.18 -4.35 -11.24
N LEU A 414 5.01 -3.39 -10.83
CA LEU A 414 6.24 -3.04 -11.55
C LEU A 414 7.44 -3.75 -10.90
N TYR A 415 8.13 -4.56 -11.70
CA TYR A 415 9.38 -5.21 -11.29
C TYR A 415 10.50 -4.92 -12.27
N THR A 416 11.75 -5.02 -11.79
CA THR A 416 12.91 -5.24 -12.66
C THR A 416 13.06 -6.74 -12.82
N ILE A 417 12.88 -7.28 -14.01
CA ILE A 417 12.98 -8.73 -14.29
C ILE A 417 14.02 -8.90 -15.38
N TYR A 418 15.08 -9.66 -15.12
CA TYR A 418 16.22 -9.82 -16.04
C TYR A 418 16.83 -8.49 -16.53
N GLY A 419 16.81 -7.48 -15.65
CA GLY A 419 17.30 -6.13 -15.94
C GLY A 419 16.33 -5.24 -16.72
N GLN A 420 15.11 -5.72 -17.03
CA GLN A 420 14.08 -4.93 -17.72
C GLN A 420 12.95 -4.51 -16.78
N LYS A 421 12.59 -3.24 -16.81
CA LYS A 421 11.41 -2.73 -16.10
C LYS A 421 10.14 -3.23 -16.77
N THR A 422 9.39 -4.05 -16.05
CA THR A 422 8.28 -4.83 -16.60
C THR A 422 7.08 -4.74 -15.69
N TRP A 423 5.95 -4.37 -16.27
CA TRP A 423 4.65 -4.42 -15.62
C TRP A 423 4.07 -5.83 -15.74
N VAL A 424 3.70 -6.41 -14.61
CA VAL A 424 2.94 -7.66 -14.50
C VAL A 424 1.48 -7.27 -14.35
N VAL A 425 0.68 -7.53 -15.38
CA VAL A 425 -0.72 -7.11 -15.46
C VAL A 425 -1.61 -8.34 -15.54
N PRO A 426 -2.33 -8.70 -14.46
CA PRO A 426 -3.34 -9.75 -14.53
C PRO A 426 -4.61 -9.21 -15.21
N LEU A 427 -5.27 -10.05 -15.99
CA LEU A 427 -6.52 -9.75 -16.70
C LEU A 427 -7.61 -10.73 -16.24
N MET A 428 -8.76 -10.18 -15.84
CA MET A 428 -9.89 -10.93 -15.34
C MET A 428 -11.09 -10.79 -16.28
N ASP A 429 -11.98 -11.77 -16.27
CA ASP A 429 -13.31 -11.60 -16.89
C ASP A 429 -14.26 -10.82 -15.98
N THR A 430 -15.49 -10.61 -16.46
CA THR A 430 -16.54 -9.89 -15.73
C THR A 430 -17.00 -10.55 -14.42
N ASN A 431 -16.55 -11.78 -14.13
CA ASN A 431 -16.82 -12.48 -12.88
C ASN A 431 -15.59 -12.50 -11.96
N ASP A 432 -14.63 -11.61 -12.19
CA ASP A 432 -13.35 -11.51 -11.46
C ASP A 432 -12.48 -12.78 -11.56
N VAL A 433 -12.71 -13.63 -12.58
CA VAL A 433 -11.91 -14.84 -12.81
C VAL A 433 -10.67 -14.47 -13.61
N LEU A 434 -9.48 -14.79 -13.10
CA LEU A 434 -8.22 -14.64 -13.84
C LEU A 434 -8.27 -15.42 -15.16
N ARG A 435 -7.95 -14.75 -16.26
CA ARG A 435 -7.94 -15.32 -17.61
C ARG A 435 -6.56 -15.29 -18.23
N GLU A 436 -5.87 -14.17 -18.13
CA GLU A 436 -4.56 -13.96 -18.74
C GLU A 436 -3.66 -13.18 -17.77
N ILE A 437 -2.36 -13.36 -17.91
CA ILE A 437 -1.34 -12.54 -17.25
C ILE A 437 -0.45 -11.99 -18.35
N MET A 438 -0.07 -10.72 -18.25
CA MET A 438 0.66 -10.03 -19.30
C MET A 438 1.89 -9.32 -18.75
N LEU A 439 3.02 -9.52 -19.42
CA LEU A 439 4.30 -8.88 -19.11
C LEU A 439 4.58 -7.79 -20.14
N ILE A 440 4.46 -6.54 -19.70
CA ILE A 440 4.53 -5.34 -20.56
C ILE A 440 5.79 -4.55 -20.23
N HIS A 441 6.60 -4.28 -21.23
CA HIS A 441 7.83 -3.52 -21.05
C HIS A 441 7.54 -2.05 -20.76
N ALA A 442 8.06 -1.53 -19.64
CA ALA A 442 7.68 -0.21 -19.14
C ALA A 442 8.20 0.95 -20.03
N LYS A 443 9.20 0.73 -20.88
CA LYS A 443 9.77 1.81 -21.71
C LYS A 443 9.01 2.07 -23.01
N ASN A 444 8.45 1.02 -23.62
CA ASN A 444 7.96 1.08 -25.00
C ASN A 444 6.61 0.38 -25.21
N GLU A 445 5.90 0.00 -24.13
CA GLU A 445 4.57 -0.64 -24.19
C GLU A 445 4.56 -2.02 -24.86
N ASN A 446 5.72 -2.54 -25.26
CA ASN A 446 5.79 -3.82 -25.94
C ASN A 446 5.36 -4.96 -25.01
N VAL A 447 4.52 -5.83 -25.55
CA VAL A 447 4.10 -7.07 -24.91
C VAL A 447 5.20 -8.11 -25.10
N TYR A 448 5.82 -8.53 -24.00
CA TYR A 448 6.90 -9.52 -24.03
C TYR A 448 6.38 -10.94 -23.79
N SER A 449 5.27 -11.07 -23.07
CA SER A 449 4.59 -12.34 -22.85
C SER A 449 3.14 -12.07 -22.44
N ALA A 450 2.21 -12.94 -22.85
CA ALA A 450 0.81 -12.91 -22.45
C ALA A 450 0.30 -14.36 -22.43
N GLU A 451 0.08 -14.89 -21.23
CA GLU A 451 -0.20 -16.31 -21.03
C GLU A 451 -1.15 -16.54 -19.85
N THR A 452 -1.81 -17.71 -19.85
CA THR A 452 -2.76 -18.12 -18.80
C THR A 452 -2.11 -18.70 -17.55
N ASP A 453 -0.85 -19.16 -17.65
CA ASP A 453 -0.11 -19.81 -16.57
C ASP A 453 1.25 -19.15 -16.33
N LYS A 454 1.67 -19.07 -15.06
CA LYS A 454 2.87 -18.32 -14.66
C LYS A 454 4.14 -18.89 -15.26
N ARG A 455 4.23 -20.22 -15.38
CA ARG A 455 5.45 -20.87 -15.85
C ARG A 455 5.69 -20.52 -17.31
N THR A 456 4.72 -20.77 -18.18
CA THR A 456 4.80 -20.43 -19.61
C THR A 456 4.97 -18.93 -19.81
N LEU A 457 4.31 -18.10 -18.98
CA LEU A 457 4.47 -16.65 -18.99
C LEU A 457 5.95 -16.24 -18.88
N PHE A 458 6.65 -16.75 -17.87
CA PHE A 458 8.04 -16.39 -17.62
C PHE A 458 9.03 -17.12 -18.54
N ASP A 459 8.73 -18.34 -18.98
CA ASP A 459 9.52 -19.06 -20.00
C ASP A 459 9.51 -18.29 -21.34
N ASN A 460 8.34 -17.85 -21.82
CA ASN A 460 8.22 -17.04 -23.02
C ASN A 460 8.82 -15.64 -22.85
N TYR A 461 8.73 -15.06 -21.66
CA TYR A 461 9.37 -13.79 -21.35
C TYR A 461 10.90 -13.89 -21.41
N LYS A 462 11.49 -14.91 -20.77
CA LYS A 462 12.93 -15.19 -20.82
C LYS A 462 13.40 -15.34 -22.26
N TYR A 463 12.68 -16.12 -23.07
CA TYR A 463 12.98 -16.27 -24.49
C TYR A 463 12.91 -14.93 -25.24
N THR A 464 11.87 -14.13 -25.01
CA THR A 464 11.70 -12.82 -25.65
C THR A 464 12.80 -11.83 -25.25
N VAL A 465 13.15 -11.75 -23.96
CA VAL A 465 14.27 -10.93 -23.47
C VAL A 465 15.59 -11.42 -24.06
N ALA A 466 15.76 -12.74 -24.21
CA ALA A 466 16.96 -13.32 -24.80
C ALA A 466 17.10 -13.00 -26.30
N THR A 467 15.99 -12.99 -27.04
CA THR A 467 15.99 -12.92 -28.52
C THR A 467 15.78 -11.51 -29.06
N ARG A 468 14.97 -10.66 -28.41
CA ARG A 468 14.65 -9.29 -28.86
C ARG A 468 15.72 -8.24 -28.53
N VAL A 469 16.96 -8.64 -28.28
CA VAL A 469 18.13 -7.81 -27.91
C VAL A 469 18.53 -6.77 -28.99
N ALA A 470 17.78 -6.65 -30.09
CA ALA A 470 18.14 -5.84 -31.25
C ALA A 470 17.52 -4.41 -31.31
N SER A 471 16.72 -4.01 -30.31
CA SER A 471 16.29 -2.61 -30.14
C SER A 471 17.02 -1.99 -28.94
N ASP A 472 17.39 -0.70 -29.01
CA ASP A 472 18.24 0.05 -28.05
C ASP A 472 17.83 -0.03 -26.55
N ASP A 473 16.68 -0.67 -26.27
CA ASP A 473 15.96 -0.63 -25.01
C ASP A 473 15.81 -2.00 -24.32
N ALA A 474 16.25 -3.10 -24.95
CA ALA A 474 16.05 -4.47 -24.46
C ALA A 474 17.35 -5.18 -24.01
N ALA A 475 18.48 -4.49 -24.02
CA ALA A 475 19.74 -5.06 -23.50
C ALA A 475 19.66 -5.18 -21.96
N PRO A 476 20.06 -6.33 -21.37
CA PRO A 476 20.08 -6.49 -19.92
C PRO A 476 20.83 -5.36 -19.22
N THR A 477 20.21 -4.67 -18.26
CA THR A 477 20.85 -3.61 -17.48
C THR A 477 21.87 -4.18 -16.48
N ASP A 478 22.66 -3.33 -15.81
CA ASP A 478 23.63 -3.80 -14.78
C ASP A 478 22.93 -4.37 -13.53
N GLN A 479 21.60 -4.32 -13.50
CA GLN A 479 20.73 -4.80 -12.43
C GLN A 479 20.40 -6.30 -12.54
N ALA A 480 20.67 -6.93 -13.69
CA ALA A 480 20.50 -8.36 -13.87
C ALA A 480 21.60 -9.15 -13.13
N LEU A 481 21.30 -10.37 -12.68
CA LEU A 481 22.31 -11.31 -12.18
C LEU A 481 23.21 -11.77 -13.34
N LEU A 482 24.27 -11.02 -13.59
CA LEU A 482 25.21 -11.29 -14.68
C LEU A 482 26.24 -12.33 -14.26
N LYS A 483 26.47 -13.33 -15.12
CA LYS A 483 27.59 -14.27 -15.01
C LYS A 483 28.65 -13.96 -16.06
N GLU A 484 29.90 -14.22 -15.70
CA GLU A 484 31.04 -14.12 -16.61
C GLU A 484 31.52 -15.50 -17.02
N LEU A 485 31.84 -15.64 -18.30
CA LEU A 485 32.41 -16.87 -18.85
C LEU A 485 33.42 -16.51 -19.94
N SER A 486 34.58 -17.17 -19.94
CA SER A 486 35.54 -17.07 -21.03
C SER A 486 35.92 -18.45 -21.54
N ALA A 487 35.74 -18.66 -22.84
CA ALA A 487 35.97 -19.93 -23.50
C ALA A 487 36.02 -19.73 -25.02
N PRO A 488 36.63 -20.69 -25.76
CA PRO A 488 36.66 -20.63 -27.21
C PRO A 488 35.29 -20.99 -27.80
N VAL A 489 34.93 -20.32 -28.90
CA VAL A 489 33.68 -20.54 -29.62
C VAL A 489 33.73 -21.88 -30.37
N THR A 490 32.71 -22.72 -30.21
CA THR A 490 32.63 -24.06 -30.84
C THR A 490 31.70 -24.10 -32.05
N GLN A 491 30.59 -23.37 -32.00
CA GLN A 491 29.59 -23.32 -33.07
C GLN A 491 29.06 -21.90 -33.19
N ILE A 492 28.66 -21.53 -34.41
CA ILE A 492 28.09 -20.22 -34.73
C ILE A 492 26.93 -20.40 -35.72
N TYR A 493 25.82 -19.75 -35.43
CA TYR A 493 24.68 -19.58 -36.32
C TYR A 493 24.36 -18.10 -36.44
N ARG A 494 24.01 -17.65 -37.65
CA ARG A 494 23.66 -16.25 -37.91
C ARG A 494 22.37 -16.20 -38.69
N TYR A 495 21.48 -15.32 -38.26
CA TYR A 495 20.26 -15.01 -38.99
C TYR A 495 20.00 -13.52 -38.93
N GLN A 496 19.23 -13.03 -39.92
CA GLN A 496 18.75 -11.66 -39.89
C GLN A 496 17.43 -11.65 -39.16
N ASP A 497 17.35 -10.84 -38.10
CA ASP A 497 16.11 -10.62 -37.38
C ASP A 497 15.19 -9.75 -38.24
N ILE A 498 13.97 -10.23 -38.47
CA ILE A 498 13.04 -9.62 -39.42
C ILE A 498 12.50 -8.29 -38.89
N GLU A 499 12.33 -8.17 -37.56
CA GLU A 499 11.77 -6.97 -36.92
C GLU A 499 12.80 -5.84 -36.81
N SER A 500 14.04 -6.16 -36.42
CA SER A 500 15.10 -5.17 -36.18
C SER A 500 16.05 -4.94 -37.35
N HIS A 501 15.96 -5.79 -38.37
CA HIS A 501 16.90 -5.88 -39.50
C HIS A 501 18.38 -6.07 -39.10
N GLN A 502 18.65 -6.45 -37.85
CA GLN A 502 19.99 -6.70 -37.34
C GLN A 502 20.43 -8.14 -37.63
N THR A 503 21.75 -8.36 -37.72
CA THR A 503 22.28 -9.72 -37.75
C THR A 503 22.42 -10.22 -36.32
N VAL A 504 21.66 -11.25 -35.97
CA VAL A 504 21.77 -11.92 -34.68
C VAL A 504 22.76 -13.06 -34.83
N THR A 505 23.75 -13.10 -33.94
CA THR A 505 24.74 -14.17 -33.87
C THR A 505 24.46 -15.03 -32.65
N GLN A 506 24.10 -16.29 -32.90
CA GLN A 506 24.02 -17.34 -31.90
C GLN A 506 25.32 -18.15 -31.91
N PHE A 507 25.83 -18.50 -30.74
CA PHE A 507 27.09 -19.25 -30.64
C PHE A 507 27.16 -20.11 -29.39
N MET A 508 27.98 -21.15 -29.43
CA MET A 508 28.25 -22.02 -28.30
C MET A 508 29.70 -21.89 -27.87
N LEU A 509 29.96 -22.12 -26.58
CA LEU A 509 31.30 -22.07 -25.98
C LEU A 509 31.74 -23.46 -25.55
N LYS A 510 33.05 -23.73 -25.60
CA LYS A 510 33.61 -25.03 -25.23
C LYS A 510 33.26 -25.38 -23.78
N GLY A 511 32.69 -26.57 -23.59
CA GLY A 511 32.28 -27.07 -22.28
C GLY A 511 30.94 -26.53 -21.78
N GLN A 512 30.18 -25.84 -22.64
CA GLN A 512 28.83 -25.37 -22.34
C GLN A 512 27.80 -26.02 -23.27
N GLU A 513 26.65 -26.38 -22.71
CA GLU A 513 25.49 -26.84 -23.48
C GLU A 513 24.53 -25.70 -23.88
N LYS A 514 24.74 -24.50 -23.31
CA LYS A 514 23.92 -23.31 -23.56
C LYS A 514 24.34 -22.60 -24.86
N ILE A 515 23.36 -22.00 -25.53
CA ILE A 515 23.49 -21.18 -26.73
C ILE A 515 23.47 -19.72 -26.30
N PHE A 516 24.48 -18.95 -26.68
CA PHE A 516 24.59 -17.53 -26.39
C PHE A 516 24.16 -16.72 -27.60
N THR A 517 23.39 -15.66 -27.40
CA THR A 517 22.90 -14.79 -28.47
C THR A 517 23.32 -13.35 -28.25
N VAL A 518 23.73 -12.70 -29.35
CA VAL A 518 24.19 -11.30 -29.37
C VAL A 518 23.82 -10.65 -30.71
N SER A 519 23.36 -9.41 -30.68
CA SER A 519 23.02 -8.65 -31.89
C SER A 519 24.23 -7.89 -32.43
N SER A 520 24.33 -7.75 -33.77
CA SER A 520 25.31 -6.88 -34.43
C SER A 520 25.25 -5.43 -33.97
N ARG A 521 24.08 -4.96 -33.51
CA ARG A 521 23.93 -3.61 -32.93
C ARG A 521 24.68 -3.48 -31.60
N GLN A 522 24.61 -4.51 -30.78
CA GLN A 522 25.21 -4.54 -29.45
C GLN A 522 26.73 -4.72 -29.50
N ASN A 523 27.20 -5.60 -30.38
CA ASN A 523 28.62 -5.68 -30.71
C ASN A 523 28.79 -6.00 -32.21
N PRO A 524 29.25 -5.05 -33.02
CA PRO A 524 29.38 -5.21 -34.47
C PRO A 524 30.49 -6.19 -34.87
N TYR A 525 31.38 -6.61 -33.96
CA TYR A 525 32.42 -7.59 -34.29
C TYR A 525 31.88 -9.04 -34.31
N THR A 526 30.69 -9.28 -33.75
CA THR A 526 30.07 -10.62 -33.66
C THR A 526 29.72 -11.21 -35.02
N VAL A 527 29.44 -10.37 -36.01
CA VAL A 527 29.26 -10.80 -37.41
C VAL A 527 30.54 -11.38 -38.02
N PHE A 528 31.72 -11.03 -37.52
CA PHE A 528 33.01 -11.54 -38.00
C PHE A 528 33.56 -12.71 -37.18
N MET A 529 32.91 -13.07 -36.07
CA MET A 529 33.34 -14.13 -35.15
C MET A 529 33.52 -15.48 -35.86
N ARG A 530 34.51 -16.26 -35.46
CA ARG A 530 34.82 -17.57 -36.05
C ARG A 530 34.86 -18.64 -34.99
N THR A 531 34.57 -19.88 -35.39
CA THR A 531 34.83 -21.04 -34.54
C THR A 531 36.31 -21.07 -34.18
N GLY A 532 36.62 -21.22 -32.89
CA GLY A 532 37.96 -21.16 -32.33
C GLY A 532 38.33 -19.82 -31.68
N ASP A 533 37.60 -18.73 -31.97
CA ASP A 533 37.87 -17.43 -31.35
C ASP A 533 37.69 -17.51 -29.84
N GLN A 534 38.64 -16.92 -29.10
CA GLN A 534 38.53 -16.77 -27.65
C GLN A 534 37.68 -15.55 -27.31
N VAL A 535 36.60 -15.78 -26.56
CA VAL A 535 35.70 -14.72 -26.14
C VAL A 535 35.51 -14.76 -24.63
N SER A 536 35.35 -13.57 -24.05
CA SER A 536 34.89 -13.36 -22.69
C SER A 536 33.54 -12.67 -22.76
N ILE A 537 32.52 -13.31 -22.18
CA ILE A 537 31.13 -12.85 -22.20
C ILE A 537 30.65 -12.53 -20.80
N GLN A 538 29.85 -11.48 -20.68
CA GLN A 538 28.92 -11.24 -19.57
C GLN A 538 27.52 -11.51 -20.08
N TYR A 539 26.75 -12.38 -19.43
CA TYR A 539 25.41 -12.78 -19.86
C TYR A 539 24.43 -12.82 -18.70
N VAL A 540 23.13 -12.73 -19.01
CA VAL A 540 22.06 -12.93 -18.02
C VAL A 540 21.78 -14.42 -17.93
N ASP A 541 21.92 -14.99 -16.74
CA ASP A 541 21.55 -16.39 -16.53
C ASP A 541 20.05 -16.48 -16.26
N THR A 542 19.31 -16.91 -17.27
CA THR A 542 17.85 -17.12 -17.22
C THR A 542 17.50 -18.60 -17.06
N ASP A 543 18.49 -19.46 -16.79
CA ASP A 543 18.39 -20.94 -16.82
C ASP A 543 17.87 -21.56 -18.14
N GLU A 544 17.65 -20.74 -19.17
CA GLU A 544 17.27 -21.18 -20.50
C GLU A 544 18.43 -21.78 -21.28
N LYS A 545 18.07 -22.55 -22.31
CA LYS A 545 19.04 -23.03 -23.30
C LYS A 545 19.63 -21.89 -24.13
N ILE A 546 18.89 -20.81 -24.35
CA ILE A 546 19.35 -19.64 -25.11
C ILE A 546 19.48 -18.47 -24.14
N LEU A 547 20.68 -17.90 -24.05
CA LEU A 547 21.04 -16.83 -23.11
C LEU A 547 21.50 -15.58 -23.84
N SER A 548 20.99 -14.42 -23.42
CA SER A 548 21.42 -13.12 -23.95
C SER A 548 22.74 -12.67 -23.33
N VAL A 549 23.68 -12.37 -24.20
CA VAL A 549 24.98 -11.80 -23.84
C VAL A 549 24.83 -10.30 -23.75
N LYS A 550 25.27 -9.71 -22.63
CA LYS A 550 25.30 -8.27 -22.40
C LYS A 550 26.58 -7.61 -22.93
N LYS A 551 27.73 -8.21 -22.68
CA LYS A 551 29.03 -7.73 -23.18
C LYS A 551 29.81 -8.93 -23.69
N ILE A 552 30.46 -8.74 -24.83
CA ILE A 552 31.41 -9.71 -25.39
C ILE A 552 32.70 -8.99 -25.72
N LYS A 553 33.82 -9.60 -25.31
CA LYS A 553 35.17 -9.16 -25.63
C LYS A 553 35.89 -10.30 -26.33
N PHE A 554 36.50 -9.99 -27.47
CA PHE A 554 37.41 -10.89 -28.16
C PHE A 554 38.77 -10.76 -27.48
N THR A 555 39.15 -11.80 -26.75
CA THR A 555 40.50 -11.90 -26.17
C THR A 555 41.36 -12.58 -27.20
N GLY A 556 42.30 -11.83 -27.79
CA GLY A 556 43.00 -12.18 -29.02
C GLY A 556 43.53 -13.62 -29.15
N SER A 557 43.60 -13.99 -30.43
CA SER A 557 43.98 -15.23 -31.12
C SER A 557 45.14 -16.04 -30.56
#